data_AF-A0A8X6NIL3-F1
#
_entry.id   AF-A0A8X6NIL3-F1
#
_cell.length_a   1.000
_cell.length_b   1.000
_cell.length_c   1.000
_cell.angle_alpha   90.00
_cell.angle_beta   90.00
_cell.angle_gamma   90.00
#
_symmetry.space_group_name_H-M   'P 1'
#
loop_
_entity.id
_entity.type
_entity.pdbx_description
1 polymer ?
#
loop_
_entity_poly.entity_id
_entity_poly.type
_entity_poly.pdbx_seq_one_letter_code
_entity_poly.pdbx_strand_id
1 'polypeptide(L)'
;MKLIHDCLFFSTFFIFLSLTPTWGSCPPPYSIFPCSCPGNKSIVVCKDVTNEEDLASVMKASKKQEILGVELHSVSFRYIPQSAFNGTNIKVRKEMTHMKKN
;
A
#
# COMPACT_ATOMS: atom_id res chain seq x y z
N MET A 1 -18.69 26.28 46.62
CA MET A 1 -18.96 25.08 45.79
C MET A 1 -18.61 25.39 44.34
N LYS A 2 -17.35 25.16 43.94
CA LYS A 2 -16.79 25.41 42.59
C LYS A 2 -15.71 24.35 42.35
N LEU A 3 -16.12 23.10 42.13
CA LEU A 3 -15.16 21.97 42.06
C LEU A 3 -15.60 20.82 41.13
N ILE A 4 -16.62 21.02 40.28
CA ILE A 4 -17.20 19.94 39.47
C ILE A 4 -17.09 20.21 37.95
N HIS A 5 -16.65 21.40 37.55
CA HIS A 5 -16.75 21.85 36.16
C HIS A 5 -15.47 21.76 35.33
N ASP A 6 -14.43 21.07 35.82
CA ASP A 6 -13.12 21.00 35.15
C ASP A 6 -12.72 19.57 34.69
N CYS A 7 -13.51 18.53 34.99
CA CYS A 7 -13.14 17.16 34.61
C CYS A 7 -13.70 16.70 33.25
N LEU A 8 -14.75 17.34 32.73
CA LEU A 8 -15.40 16.85 31.49
C LEU A 8 -14.69 17.27 30.20
N PHE A 9 -13.78 18.24 30.25
CA PHE A 9 -13.11 18.75 29.05
C PHE A 9 -11.88 17.93 28.63
N PHE A 10 -11.23 17.22 29.56
CA PHE A 10 -10.02 16.46 29.27
C PHE A 10 -10.28 15.08 28.63
N SER A 11 -11.51 14.56 28.74
CA SER A 11 -11.85 13.20 28.29
C SER A 11 -12.10 13.09 26.78
N THR A 12 -12.61 14.15 26.14
CA THR A 12 -12.94 14.09 24.70
C THR A 12 -11.75 14.34 23.77
N PHE A 13 -10.64 14.90 24.29
CA PHE A 13 -9.46 15.22 23.47
C PHE A 13 -8.57 13.99 23.17
N PHE A 14 -8.66 12.92 23.97
CA PHE A 14 -7.83 11.72 23.79
C PHE A 14 -8.37 10.71 22.76
N ILE A 15 -9.61 10.86 22.29
CA ILE A 15 -10.21 9.90 21.35
C ILE A 15 -9.75 10.13 19.89
N PHE A 16 -9.21 11.31 19.56
CA PHE A 16 -8.74 11.61 18.20
C PHE A 16 -7.26 11.26 17.92
N LEU A 17 -6.49 10.78 18.92
CA LEU A 17 -5.04 10.62 18.80
C LEU A 17 -4.56 9.21 18.39
N SER A 18 -5.42 8.35 17.87
CA SER A 18 -5.03 6.96 17.53
C SER A 18 -5.22 6.59 16.06
N LEU A 19 -5.68 7.51 15.20
CA LEU A 19 -5.70 7.30 13.76
C LEU A 19 -4.44 7.88 13.10
N THR A 20 -3.25 7.39 13.48
CA THR A 20 -2.08 7.58 12.64
C THR A 20 -2.20 6.58 11.48
N PRO A 21 -2.43 7.03 10.23
CA PRO A 21 -2.39 6.12 9.09
C PRO A 21 -0.99 5.52 9.03
N THR A 22 -0.90 4.19 9.17
CA THR A 22 0.34 3.46 8.90
C THR A 22 0.61 3.58 7.40
N TRP A 23 1.35 4.62 7.01
CA TRP A 23 1.78 4.81 5.64
C TRP A 23 2.63 3.61 5.21
N GLY A 24 2.19 2.94 4.16
CA GLY A 24 2.99 1.94 3.45
C GLY A 24 3.01 0.52 4.01
N SER A 25 1.92 0.03 4.62
CA SER A 25 1.81 -1.39 4.95
C SER A 25 1.62 -2.25 3.71
N CYS A 26 2.18 -3.46 3.73
CA CYS A 26 1.97 -4.44 2.67
C CYS A 26 0.86 -5.43 3.00
N PRO A 27 0.15 -5.96 1.98
CA PRO A 27 -0.95 -6.85 2.23
C PRO A 27 -0.47 -8.12 2.91
N PRO A 28 -1.35 -8.76 3.71
CA PRO A 28 -0.97 -10.00 4.36
C PRO A 28 -0.54 -11.03 3.30
N PRO A 29 0.51 -11.82 3.57
CA PRO A 29 1.15 -12.67 2.56
C PRO A 29 0.19 -13.69 1.93
N TYR A 30 -0.79 -14.18 2.69
CA TYR A 30 -1.82 -15.09 2.17
C TYR A 30 -2.76 -14.45 1.14
N SER A 31 -2.91 -13.12 1.15
CA SER A 31 -3.80 -12.39 0.23
C SER A 31 -3.14 -12.02 -1.09
N ILE A 32 -1.82 -12.14 -1.18
CA ILE A 32 -1.02 -11.77 -2.35
C ILE A 32 -0.27 -12.95 -2.97
N PHE A 33 -0.54 -14.19 -2.55
CA PHE A 33 0.05 -15.37 -3.16
C PHE A 33 -0.33 -15.46 -4.66
N PRO A 34 0.59 -15.80 -5.58
CA PRO A 34 1.98 -16.26 -5.40
C PRO A 34 3.05 -15.14 -5.27
N CYS A 35 2.63 -13.88 -5.19
CA CYS A 35 3.52 -12.76 -4.97
C CYS A 35 3.91 -12.60 -3.48
N SER A 36 4.91 -11.76 -3.25
CA SER A 36 5.45 -11.47 -1.93
C SER A 36 5.65 -9.97 -1.76
N CYS A 37 5.76 -9.52 -0.52
CA CYS A 37 6.16 -8.16 -0.23
C CYS A 37 7.37 -8.15 0.70
N PRO A 38 8.59 -7.99 0.17
CA PRO A 38 9.80 -8.07 0.98
C PRO A 38 10.00 -6.81 1.84
N GLY A 39 9.78 -6.96 3.15
CA GLY A 39 10.08 -5.96 4.19
C GLY A 39 8.98 -4.91 4.42
N ASN A 40 9.34 -3.77 5.02
CA ASN A 40 8.47 -2.59 5.18
C ASN A 40 8.34 -1.76 3.88
N LYS A 41 8.63 -2.37 2.73
CA LYS A 41 8.56 -1.70 1.45
C LYS A 41 7.15 -1.87 0.92
N SER A 42 6.54 -0.80 0.46
CA SER A 42 5.25 -0.84 -0.21
C SER A 42 5.38 -1.32 -1.66
N ILE A 43 6.20 -2.34 -1.92
CA ILE A 43 6.49 -2.87 -3.25
C ILE A 43 6.11 -4.35 -3.27
N VAL A 44 5.17 -4.71 -4.15
CA VAL A 44 4.75 -6.10 -4.34
C VAL A 44 5.65 -6.73 -5.39
N VAL A 45 6.26 -7.86 -5.06
CA VAL A 45 7.16 -8.61 -5.95
C VAL A 45 6.51 -9.92 -6.32
N CYS A 46 6.16 -10.05 -7.59
CA CYS A 46 5.58 -11.24 -8.19
C CYS A 46 6.65 -12.00 -8.98
N LYS A 47 6.79 -13.30 -8.72
CA LYS A 47 7.70 -14.19 -9.45
C LYS A 47 6.90 -15.32 -10.08
N ASP A 48 7.26 -15.69 -11.31
CA ASP A 48 6.72 -16.84 -12.03
C ASP A 48 5.18 -16.81 -12.16
N VAL A 49 4.61 -15.60 -12.27
CA VAL A 49 3.18 -15.41 -12.49
C VAL A 49 2.86 -15.67 -13.95
N THR A 50 2.19 -16.78 -14.20
CA THR A 50 1.85 -17.21 -15.57
C THR A 50 0.46 -16.78 -16.00
N ASN A 51 -0.45 -16.58 -15.04
CA ASN A 51 -1.83 -16.19 -15.28
C ASN A 51 -2.07 -14.70 -14.97
N GLU A 52 -2.74 -14.00 -15.88
CA GLU A 52 -3.14 -12.60 -15.70
C GLU A 52 -4.12 -12.42 -14.52
N GLU A 53 -4.94 -13.44 -14.24
CA GLU A 53 -5.92 -13.43 -13.15
C GLU A 53 -5.27 -13.43 -11.76
N ASP A 54 -4.11 -14.07 -11.63
CA ASP A 54 -3.34 -14.08 -10.38
C ASP A 54 -2.84 -12.68 -10.07
N LEU A 55 -2.27 -12.00 -11.08
CA LEU A 55 -1.86 -10.61 -10.95
C LEU A 55 -3.06 -9.71 -10.59
N ALA A 56 -4.19 -9.87 -11.28
CA ALA A 56 -5.39 -9.07 -11.00
C ALA A 56 -5.90 -9.28 -9.56
N SER A 57 -5.84 -10.51 -9.06
CA SER A 57 -6.26 -10.87 -7.70
C SER A 57 -5.34 -10.24 -6.65
N VAL A 58 -4.02 -10.29 -6.88
CA VAL A 58 -3.01 -9.66 -6.02
C VAL A 58 -3.20 -8.15 -5.98
N MET A 59 -3.41 -7.52 -7.14
CA MET A 59 -3.66 -6.08 -7.22
C MET A 59 -4.97 -5.68 -6.55
N LYS A 60 -5.99 -6.55 -6.59
CA LYS A 60 -7.27 -6.34 -5.89
C LYS A 60 -7.10 -6.37 -4.38
N ALA A 61 -6.36 -7.33 -3.84
CA ALA A 61 -6.03 -7.39 -2.41
C ALA A 61 -5.23 -6.15 -1.95
N SER A 62 -4.39 -5.65 -2.85
CA SER A 62 -3.53 -4.49 -2.66
C SER A 62 -4.25 -3.14 -2.63
N LYS A 63 -5.49 -3.03 -3.16
CA LYS A 63 -6.22 -1.75 -3.23
C LYS A 63 -6.45 -1.05 -1.90
N LYS A 64 -6.52 -1.82 -0.81
CA LYS A 64 -6.76 -1.30 0.54
C LYS A 64 -5.50 -0.73 1.19
N GLN A 65 -4.35 -0.82 0.51
CA GLN A 65 -3.05 -0.48 1.05
C GLN A 65 -2.33 0.47 0.11
N GLU A 66 -1.47 1.32 0.68
CA GLU A 66 -0.66 2.24 -0.09
C GLU A 66 0.53 1.48 -0.66
N ILE A 67 0.45 1.11 -1.93
CA ILE A 67 1.52 0.41 -2.66
C ILE A 67 2.20 1.40 -3.59
N LEU A 68 3.52 1.51 -3.48
CA LEU A 68 4.36 2.39 -4.28
C LEU A 68 4.73 1.79 -5.64
N GLY A 69 4.71 0.46 -5.76
CA GLY A 69 5.03 -0.20 -7.02
C GLY A 69 4.81 -1.71 -7.00
N VAL A 70 4.90 -2.30 -8.19
CA VAL A 70 4.81 -3.74 -8.43
C VAL A 70 5.97 -4.15 -9.31
N GLU A 71 6.71 -5.16 -8.89
CA GLU A 71 7.78 -5.78 -9.65
C GLU A 71 7.31 -7.13 -10.18
N LEU A 72 7.45 -7.34 -11.49
CA LEU A 72 7.07 -8.56 -12.19
C LEU A 72 8.34 -9.25 -12.69
N HIS A 73 8.64 -10.42 -12.16
CA HIS A 73 9.79 -11.24 -12.55
C HIS A 73 9.29 -12.54 -13.20
N SER A 74 9.88 -12.93 -14.32
CA SER A 74 9.58 -14.21 -15.01
C SER A 74 8.10 -14.41 -15.33
N VAL A 75 7.40 -13.36 -15.78
CA VAL A 75 5.98 -13.45 -16.15
C VAL A 75 5.80 -13.99 -17.59
N SER A 76 4.78 -14.82 -17.81
CA SER A 76 4.52 -15.40 -19.15
C SER A 76 3.39 -14.70 -19.92
N PHE A 77 2.63 -13.82 -19.28
CA PHE A 77 1.57 -13.07 -19.95
C PHE A 77 2.15 -11.90 -20.75
N ARG A 78 1.54 -11.64 -21.93
CA ARG A 78 1.99 -10.57 -22.84
C ARG A 78 1.33 -9.23 -22.55
N TYR A 79 0.15 -9.26 -21.94
CA TYR A 79 -0.64 -8.08 -21.70
C TYR A 79 -0.88 -7.91 -20.21
N ILE A 80 -0.73 -6.67 -19.75
CA ILE A 80 -1.06 -6.31 -18.38
C ILE A 80 -2.56 -5.98 -18.37
N PRO A 81 -3.41 -6.73 -17.64
CA PRO A 81 -4.85 -6.48 -17.63
C PRO A 81 -5.15 -5.07 -17.12
N GLN A 82 -5.80 -4.25 -17.95
CA GLN A 82 -6.11 -2.85 -17.62
C GLN A 82 -6.95 -2.72 -16.33
N SER A 83 -7.75 -3.74 -16.04
CA SER A 83 -8.57 -3.83 -14.84
C SER A 83 -7.78 -4.10 -13.54
N ALA A 84 -6.56 -4.64 -13.62
CA ALA A 84 -5.78 -4.98 -12.43
C ALA A 84 -5.43 -3.74 -11.59
N PHE A 85 -5.18 -2.60 -12.24
CA PHE A 85 -4.80 -1.37 -11.56
C PHE A 85 -6.00 -0.47 -11.21
N ASN A 86 -7.22 -0.86 -11.60
CA ASN A 86 -8.39 -0.02 -11.40
C ASN A 86 -8.65 0.21 -9.90
N GLY A 87 -8.64 1.46 -9.43
CA GLY A 87 -8.82 1.79 -8.01
C GLY A 87 -7.60 1.48 -7.12
N THR A 88 -6.43 1.23 -7.71
CA THR A 88 -5.15 1.22 -6.96
C THR A 88 -4.62 2.65 -6.89
N ASN A 89 -4.08 3.05 -5.72
CA ASN A 89 -3.52 4.37 -5.51
C ASN A 89 -2.00 4.34 -5.74
N ILE A 90 -1.58 4.10 -6.98
CA ILE A 90 -0.15 4.08 -7.32
C ILE A 90 0.34 5.54 -7.38
N LYS A 91 1.14 5.92 -6.39
CA LYS A 91 1.80 7.23 -6.40
C LYS A 91 3.03 7.17 -7.30
N VAL A 92 3.08 8.06 -8.29
CA VAL A 92 4.29 8.27 -9.09
C VAL A 92 5.37 8.81 -8.16
N ARG A 93 6.42 8.01 -7.92
CA ARG A 93 7.61 8.49 -7.23
C ARG A 93 8.29 9.47 -8.17
N LYS A 94 8.25 10.78 -7.85
CA LYS A 94 9.04 11.77 -8.59
C LYS A 94 10.50 11.34 -8.51
N GLU A 95 11.10 10.96 -9.63
CA GLU A 95 12.55 10.78 -9.70
C GLU A 95 13.19 12.10 -9.27
N MET A 96 13.99 12.05 -8.21
CA MET A 96 14.92 13.13 -7.90
C MET A 96 15.97 13.13 -9.01
N THR A 97 15.69 13.88 -10.07
CA THR A 97 16.66 14.29 -11.08
C THR A 97 17.69 15.21 -10.42
N HIS A 98 18.61 14.62 -9.65
CA HIS A 98 19.88 15.25 -9.35
C HIS A 98 20.76 15.08 -10.59
N MET A 99 20.44 15.84 -11.65
CA MET A 99 21.36 16.02 -12.76
C MET A 99 22.60 16.72 -12.21
N LYS A 100 23.65 15.93 -11.95
CA LYS A 100 25.01 16.41 -11.75
C LYS A 100 25.46 17.00 -13.08
N LYS A 101 25.30 18.33 -13.21
CA LYS A 101 25.87 19.12 -14.30
C LYS A 101 27.38 19.07 -14.13
N ASN A 102 28.07 18.43 -15.07
CA ASN A 102 29.52 18.46 -15.20
C ASN A 102 29.87 19.36 -16.39
#